data_AF-A0A7Y2L6P7-F1
#
_entry.id   AF-A0A7Y2L6P7-F1
#
_cell.length_a   1.000
_cell.length_b   1.000
_cell.length_c   1.000
_cell.angle_alpha   90.00
_cell.angle_beta   90.00
_cell.angle_gamma   90.00
#
_symmetry.space_group_name_H-M   'P 1'
#
loop_
_entity.id
_entity.type
_entity.pdbx_description
1 polymer ?
#
loop_
_entity_poly.entity_id
_entity_poly.type
_entity_poly.pdbx_seq_one_letter_code
_entity_poly.pdbx_strand_id
1 'polypeptide(L)'
;QTIQPLNHGELKLTLAKFYRVSGQSTQHQGVLPDVAFPSIIDTKEIGESALPEAMPWDTIRPAIKPAVDPFKPYIDQLKAEHDARVAKDAEFIFIRDKLALADKLMAEKTVSLNEAERRAQHADIDAKQLVMENARRKAKGEAPLKEMKKEDEDALPVEPEKTKPEDDAYLSETGRILLDY
;
A
#
# COMPACT_ATOMS: atom_id res chain seq x y z
N GLN A 1 11.59 -0.40 -23.21
CA GLN A 1 11.26 0.78 -24.05
C GLN A 1 12.52 1.22 -24.77
N THR A 2 12.41 1.73 -25.98
CA THR A 2 13.55 2.30 -26.74
C THR A 2 13.36 3.79 -26.94
N ILE A 3 14.46 4.54 -27.04
CA ILE A 3 14.49 5.97 -27.36
C ILE A 3 15.02 6.10 -28.79
N GLN A 4 14.20 6.65 -29.68
CA GLN A 4 14.59 6.89 -31.07
C GLN A 4 14.89 8.39 -31.25
N PRO A 5 16.13 8.77 -31.61
CA PRO A 5 16.49 10.16 -31.82
C PRO A 5 15.80 10.70 -33.08
N LEU A 6 15.29 11.93 -32.99
CA LEU A 6 14.72 12.68 -34.10
C LEU A 6 15.54 13.96 -34.33
N ASN A 7 15.34 14.62 -35.49
CA ASN A 7 16.02 15.87 -35.82
C ASN A 7 15.81 16.97 -34.74
N HIS A 8 14.69 16.91 -34.01
CA HIS A 8 14.42 17.70 -32.82
C HIS A 8 13.71 16.83 -31.76
N GLY A 9 14.43 16.39 -30.74
CA GLY A 9 13.89 15.63 -29.61
C GLY A 9 14.00 14.10 -29.77
N GLU A 10 13.25 13.39 -28.92
CA GLU A 10 13.34 11.93 -28.80
C GLU A 10 11.94 11.32 -28.68
N LEU A 11 11.75 10.15 -29.30
CA LEU A 11 10.52 9.39 -29.21
C LEU A 11 10.73 8.14 -28.36
N LYS A 12 9.88 7.94 -27.34
CA LYS A 12 9.89 6.74 -26.49
C LYS A 12 8.78 5.78 -26.93
N LEU A 13 9.16 4.58 -27.39
CA LEU A 13 8.21 3.57 -27.88
C LEU A 13 8.30 2.27 -27.08
N THR A 14 7.15 1.64 -26.89
CA THR A 14 7.02 0.29 -26.34
C THR A 14 7.15 -0.74 -27.46
N LEU A 15 8.26 -1.50 -27.47
CA LEU A 15 8.53 -2.50 -28.52
C LEU A 15 8.29 -3.95 -28.08
N ALA A 16 8.23 -4.21 -26.77
CA ALA A 16 8.17 -5.56 -26.24
C ALA A 16 7.31 -5.61 -24.98
N LYS A 17 6.71 -6.78 -24.76
CA LYS A 17 6.06 -7.18 -23.52
C LYS A 17 6.95 -8.19 -22.78
N PHE A 18 6.91 -8.15 -21.45
CA PHE A 18 7.58 -9.13 -20.60
C PHE A 18 6.57 -10.17 -20.08
N TYR A 19 7.03 -11.42 -19.99
CA TYR A 19 6.24 -12.53 -19.47
C TYR A 19 7.07 -13.30 -18.44
N ARG A 20 6.42 -13.79 -17.39
CA ARG A 20 7.02 -14.68 -16.39
C ARG A 20 7.37 -16.02 -17.02
N VAL A 21 8.23 -16.80 -16.35
CA VAL A 21 8.57 -18.18 -16.78
C VAL A 21 7.35 -19.10 -16.91
N SER A 22 6.28 -18.79 -16.16
CA SER A 22 4.97 -19.44 -16.24
C SER A 22 4.16 -19.07 -17.50
N GLY A 23 4.62 -18.10 -18.29
CA GLY A 23 3.91 -17.55 -19.45
C GLY A 23 2.93 -16.43 -19.13
N GLN A 24 2.69 -16.11 -17.86
CA GLN A 24 1.79 -15.03 -17.43
C GLN A 24 2.46 -13.66 -17.54
N SER A 25 1.73 -12.65 -18.01
CA SER A 25 2.15 -11.24 -17.96
C SER A 25 1.96 -10.64 -16.56
N THR A 26 2.76 -9.63 -16.21
CA THR A 26 2.57 -8.78 -15.02
C THR A 26 1.79 -7.50 -15.34
N GLN A 27 1.49 -7.26 -16.61
CA GLN A 27 0.70 -6.12 -17.07
C GLN A 27 -0.64 -6.08 -16.33
N HIS A 28 -1.10 -4.92 -15.88
CA HIS A 28 -2.33 -4.71 -15.08
C HIS A 28 -2.38 -5.38 -13.70
N GLN A 29 -1.78 -6.55 -13.52
CA GLN A 29 -1.94 -7.36 -12.30
C GLN A 29 -0.74 -7.25 -11.34
N GLY A 30 0.42 -6.83 -11.83
CA GLY A 30 1.65 -6.81 -11.06
C GLY A 30 2.04 -8.21 -10.58
N VAL A 31 2.63 -8.27 -9.38
CA VAL A 31 2.90 -9.52 -8.66
C VAL A 31 2.03 -9.52 -7.41
N LEU A 32 1.04 -10.42 -7.38
CA LEU A 32 0.20 -10.61 -6.21
C LEU A 32 1.01 -11.37 -5.14
N PRO A 33 1.16 -10.82 -3.92
CA PRO A 33 1.87 -11.51 -2.85
C PRO A 33 1.03 -12.67 -2.32
N ASP A 34 1.71 -13.74 -1.89
CA ASP A 34 1.02 -14.90 -1.31
C ASP A 34 0.37 -14.56 0.04
N VAL A 35 1.03 -13.74 0.87
CA VAL A 35 0.47 -13.14 2.09
C VAL A 35 0.30 -11.64 1.88
N ALA A 36 -0.93 -11.15 1.91
CA ALA A 36 -1.25 -9.77 1.61
C ALA A 36 -1.31 -8.91 2.87
N PHE A 37 -0.68 -7.74 2.84
CA PHE A 37 -0.80 -6.74 3.90
C PHE A 37 -1.86 -5.69 3.55
N PRO A 38 -2.43 -5.00 4.55
CA PRO A 38 -3.23 -3.82 4.29
C PRO A 38 -2.40 -2.78 3.51
N SER A 39 -2.97 -2.19 2.46
CA SER A 39 -2.27 -1.23 1.61
C SER A 39 -3.15 -0.01 1.36
N ILE A 40 -2.54 1.17 1.37
CA ILE A 40 -3.18 2.46 1.02
C ILE A 40 -3.27 2.62 -0.50
N ILE A 41 -2.43 1.89 -1.24
CA ILE A 41 -2.35 2.00 -2.69
C ILE A 41 -3.42 1.10 -3.29
N ASP A 42 -4.50 1.69 -3.82
CA ASP A 42 -5.38 0.98 -4.73
C ASP A 42 -4.69 0.82 -6.08
N THR A 43 -4.28 -0.41 -6.39
CA THR A 43 -3.68 -0.76 -7.69
C THR A 43 -4.55 -0.43 -8.90
N LYS A 44 -5.85 -0.19 -8.72
CA LYS A 44 -6.75 0.23 -9.81
C LYS A 44 -6.66 1.72 -10.12
N GLU A 45 -6.34 2.55 -9.12
CA GLU A 45 -6.17 3.99 -9.29
C GLU A 45 -4.69 4.38 -9.46
N ILE A 46 -3.79 3.58 -8.91
CA ILE A 46 -2.35 3.82 -8.91
C ILE A 46 -1.64 2.63 -9.55
N GLY A 47 -0.96 2.87 -10.66
CA GLY A 47 -0.17 1.86 -11.36
C GLY A 47 -0.46 1.85 -12.85
N GLU A 48 0.10 0.86 -13.53
CA GLU A 48 -0.08 0.70 -14.97
C GLU A 48 -1.56 0.47 -15.34
N SER A 49 -2.30 -0.23 -14.50
CA SER A 49 -3.74 -0.51 -14.63
C SER A 49 -4.63 0.73 -14.67
N ALA A 50 -4.17 1.85 -14.13
CA ALA A 50 -4.93 3.11 -14.12
C ALA A 50 -4.75 3.94 -15.40
N LEU A 51 -3.81 3.56 -16.29
CA LEU A 51 -3.51 4.34 -17.49
C LEU A 51 -4.53 4.07 -18.60
N PRO A 52 -5.05 5.11 -19.27
CA PRO A 52 -6.19 5.00 -20.20
C PRO A 52 -5.93 4.19 -21.48
N GLU A 53 -4.70 3.73 -21.73
CA GLU A 53 -4.34 2.89 -22.89
C GLU A 53 -3.34 1.80 -22.50
N ALA A 54 -3.39 1.33 -21.24
CA ALA A 54 -2.56 0.23 -20.80
C ALA A 54 -2.86 -1.05 -21.58
N MET A 55 -1.84 -1.62 -22.22
CA MET A 55 -1.98 -2.86 -23.00
C MET A 55 -2.66 -3.94 -22.15
N PRO A 56 -3.59 -4.74 -22.70
CA PRO A 56 -4.30 -5.73 -21.92
C PRO A 56 -3.36 -6.83 -21.40
N TRP A 57 -3.76 -7.43 -20.29
CA TRP A 57 -3.12 -8.64 -19.78
C TRP A 57 -3.31 -9.80 -20.75
N ASP A 58 -2.24 -10.53 -21.02
CA ASP A 58 -2.21 -11.71 -21.87
C ASP A 58 -1.23 -12.76 -21.36
N THR A 59 -1.30 -13.96 -21.95
CA THR A 59 -0.43 -15.09 -21.63
C THR A 59 0.18 -15.68 -22.88
N ILE A 60 1.42 -16.14 -22.76
CA ILE A 60 2.11 -16.93 -23.78
C ILE A 60 2.33 -18.36 -23.31
N ARG A 61 2.87 -19.21 -24.20
CA ARG A 61 3.27 -20.56 -23.82
C ARG A 61 4.33 -20.50 -22.70
N PRO A 62 4.17 -21.25 -21.60
CA PRO A 62 5.19 -21.31 -20.56
C PRO A 62 6.53 -21.78 -21.10
N ALA A 63 7.61 -21.16 -20.67
CA ALA A 63 8.97 -21.58 -21.03
C ALA A 63 9.37 -22.86 -20.27
N ILE A 64 8.91 -22.98 -19.03
CA ILE A 64 9.18 -24.12 -18.14
C ILE A 64 7.86 -24.53 -17.48
N LYS A 65 7.62 -25.84 -17.35
CA LYS A 65 6.52 -26.31 -16.49
C LYS A 65 6.92 -26.06 -15.04
N PRO A 66 6.10 -25.36 -14.24
CA PRO A 66 6.42 -25.13 -12.85
C PRO A 66 6.70 -26.46 -12.15
N ALA A 67 7.84 -26.54 -11.45
CA ALA A 67 8.04 -27.59 -10.47
C ALA A 67 6.96 -27.49 -9.39
N VAL A 68 6.82 -28.54 -8.57
CA VAL A 68 5.96 -28.47 -7.38
C VAL A 68 6.41 -27.27 -6.55
N ASP A 69 5.48 -26.38 -6.23
CA ASP A 69 5.72 -25.20 -5.42
C ASP A 69 6.05 -25.65 -3.98
N PRO A 70 7.30 -25.44 -3.50
CA PRO A 70 7.72 -25.91 -2.19
C PRO A 70 7.05 -25.13 -1.04
N PHE A 71 6.54 -23.94 -1.30
CA PHE A 71 5.91 -23.09 -0.29
C PHE A 71 4.42 -23.38 -0.14
N LYS A 72 3.77 -23.87 -1.21
CA LYS A 72 2.33 -24.12 -1.27
C LYS A 72 1.75 -24.90 -0.07
N PRO A 73 2.41 -25.93 0.50
CA PRO A 73 1.89 -26.63 1.68
C PRO A 73 1.80 -25.75 2.94
N TYR A 74 2.58 -24.68 3.03
CA TYR A 74 2.72 -23.83 4.21
C TYR A 74 1.91 -22.53 4.12
N ILE A 75 1.52 -22.10 2.91
CA ILE A 75 0.87 -20.79 2.69
C ILE A 75 -0.37 -20.59 3.58
N ASP A 76 -1.24 -21.60 3.70
CA ASP A 76 -2.46 -21.46 4.49
C ASP A 76 -2.17 -21.33 5.99
N GLN A 77 -1.14 -22.04 6.50
CA GLN A 77 -0.69 -21.91 7.88
C GLN A 77 -0.08 -20.52 8.12
N LEU A 78 0.84 -20.08 7.25
CA LEU A 78 1.49 -18.78 7.36
C LEU A 78 0.48 -17.63 7.34
N LYS A 79 -0.56 -17.73 6.51
CA LYS A 79 -1.69 -16.78 6.51
C LYS A 79 -2.45 -16.77 7.82
N ALA A 80 -2.80 -17.95 8.35
CA ALA A 80 -3.54 -18.03 9.60
C ALA A 80 -2.75 -17.46 10.79
N GLU A 81 -1.44 -17.72 10.84
CA GLU A 81 -0.55 -17.18 11.87
C GLU A 81 -0.36 -15.67 11.74
N HIS A 82 -0.14 -15.19 10.51
CA HIS A 82 -0.13 -13.77 10.18
C HIS A 82 -1.41 -13.06 10.63
N ASP A 83 -2.57 -13.56 10.19
CA ASP A 83 -3.89 -12.99 10.49
C ASP A 83 -4.13 -12.92 12.01
N ALA A 84 -3.73 -13.96 12.74
CA ALA A 84 -3.85 -14.01 14.19
C ALA A 84 -2.96 -12.97 14.91
N ARG A 85 -1.75 -12.72 14.40
CA ARG A 85 -0.83 -11.70 14.94
C ARG A 85 -1.33 -10.29 14.64
N VAL A 86 -1.59 -9.99 13.37
CA VAL A 86 -1.99 -8.63 12.95
C VAL A 86 -3.36 -8.22 13.50
N ALA A 87 -4.23 -9.18 13.83
CA ALA A 87 -5.50 -8.89 14.50
C ALA A 87 -5.33 -8.29 15.90
N LYS A 88 -4.19 -8.52 16.57
CA LYS A 88 -3.89 -8.06 17.93
C LYS A 88 -2.80 -6.98 17.97
N ASP A 89 -2.08 -6.81 16.87
CA ASP A 89 -0.99 -5.85 16.76
C ASP A 89 -1.54 -4.42 16.65
N ALA A 90 -1.07 -3.54 17.52
CA ALA A 90 -1.58 -2.17 17.62
C ALA A 90 -1.28 -1.33 16.36
N GLU A 91 -0.17 -1.59 15.66
CA GLU A 91 0.17 -0.86 14.45
C GLU A 91 -0.72 -1.32 13.29
N PHE A 92 -0.94 -2.63 13.14
CA PHE A 92 -1.84 -3.14 12.11
C PHE A 92 -3.30 -2.72 12.34
N ILE A 93 -3.76 -2.66 13.60
CA ILE A 93 -5.07 -2.10 13.93
C ILE A 93 -5.14 -0.63 13.51
N PHE A 94 -4.14 0.18 13.88
CA PHE A 94 -4.05 1.58 13.50
C PHE A 94 -4.05 1.80 11.98
N ILE A 95 -3.25 1.02 11.25
CA ILE A 95 -3.17 1.05 9.78
C ILE A 95 -4.54 0.75 9.16
N ARG A 96 -5.23 -0.31 9.63
CA ARG A 96 -6.55 -0.68 9.10
C ARG A 96 -7.60 0.38 9.38
N ASP A 97 -7.59 0.98 10.56
CA ASP A 97 -8.53 2.05 10.91
C ASP A 97 -8.28 3.30 10.06
N LYS A 98 -7.01 3.65 9.81
CA LYS A 98 -6.61 4.74 8.92
C LYS A 98 -7.06 4.48 7.48
N LEU A 99 -6.88 3.25 6.98
CA LEU A 99 -7.36 2.83 5.66
C LEU A 99 -8.88 2.95 5.55
N ALA A 100 -9.61 2.44 6.53
CA ALA A 100 -11.06 2.54 6.55
C ALA A 100 -11.56 3.98 6.60
N LEU A 101 -10.83 4.90 7.25
CA LEU A 101 -11.13 6.34 7.19
C LEU A 101 -10.84 6.90 5.79
N ALA A 102 -9.68 6.59 5.20
CA ALA A 102 -9.32 7.04 3.86
C ALA A 102 -10.36 6.58 2.82
N ASP A 103 -10.77 5.32 2.84
CA ASP A 103 -11.78 4.77 1.93
C ASP A 103 -13.13 5.51 2.04
N LYS A 104 -13.54 5.84 3.27
CA LYS A 104 -14.76 6.63 3.51
C LYS A 104 -14.64 8.03 2.91
N LEU A 105 -13.50 8.70 3.11
CA LEU A 105 -13.26 10.04 2.58
C LEU A 105 -13.15 10.05 1.05
N MET A 106 -12.51 9.04 0.46
CA MET A 106 -12.40 8.90 -1.01
C MET A 106 -13.76 8.60 -1.66
N ALA A 107 -14.67 7.93 -0.96
CA ALA A 107 -16.03 7.69 -1.43
C ALA A 107 -16.87 8.98 -1.52
N GLU A 108 -16.50 10.05 -0.81
CA GLU A 108 -17.17 11.34 -0.87
C GLU A 108 -16.78 12.12 -2.14
N LYS A 109 -17.67 12.10 -3.14
CA LYS A 109 -17.46 12.76 -4.44
C LYS A 109 -17.90 14.22 -4.51
N THR A 110 -18.41 14.76 -3.41
CA THR A 110 -18.95 16.11 -3.33
C THR A 110 -18.42 16.79 -2.09
N VAL A 111 -18.10 18.07 -2.21
CA VAL A 111 -17.56 18.85 -1.10
C VAL A 111 -18.43 20.08 -0.84
N SER A 112 -18.71 20.36 0.43
CA SER A 112 -19.45 21.57 0.79
C SER A 112 -18.58 22.81 0.53
N LEU A 113 -19.23 23.88 0.07
CA LEU A 113 -18.62 25.21 -0.04
C LEU A 113 -18.97 26.10 1.17
N ASN A 114 -19.79 25.61 2.10
CA ASN A 114 -20.09 26.32 3.33
C ASN A 114 -18.91 26.24 4.30
N GLU A 115 -18.40 27.39 4.74
CA GLU A 115 -17.22 27.46 5.60
C GLU A 115 -17.43 26.77 6.96
N ALA A 116 -18.59 26.97 7.60
CA ALA A 116 -18.88 26.38 8.91
C ALA A 116 -18.94 24.85 8.83
N GLU A 117 -19.58 24.31 7.80
CA GLU A 117 -19.62 22.87 7.56
C GLU A 117 -18.21 22.31 7.28
N ARG A 118 -17.41 23.01 6.47
CA ARG A 118 -16.03 22.58 6.16
C ARG A 118 -15.12 22.58 7.40
N ARG A 119 -15.22 23.59 8.25
CA ARG A 119 -14.46 23.63 9.52
C ARG A 119 -14.88 22.49 10.46
N ALA A 120 -16.17 22.19 10.55
CA ALA A 120 -16.67 21.07 11.35
C ALA A 120 -16.18 19.72 10.81
N GLN A 121 -16.20 19.51 9.49
CA GLN A 121 -15.67 18.30 8.85
C GLN A 121 -14.18 18.11 9.13
N HIS A 122 -13.36 19.14 8.96
CA HIS A 122 -11.93 19.08 9.28
C HIS A 122 -11.70 18.71 10.75
N ALA A 123 -12.41 19.37 11.68
CA ALA A 123 -12.28 19.09 13.11
C ALA A 123 -12.68 17.65 13.48
N ASP A 124 -13.72 17.10 12.83
CA ASP A 124 -14.14 15.71 13.02
C ASP A 124 -13.11 14.70 12.50
N ILE A 125 -12.52 14.96 11.32
CA ILE A 125 -11.44 14.14 10.76
C ILE A 125 -10.21 14.18 11.67
N ASP A 126 -9.78 15.37 12.09
CA ASP A 126 -8.63 15.55 13.00
C ASP A 126 -8.87 14.83 14.33
N ALA A 127 -10.08 14.92 14.89
CA ALA A 127 -10.45 14.22 16.12
C ALA A 127 -10.41 12.69 15.95
N LYS A 128 -10.93 12.17 14.84
CA LYS A 128 -10.86 10.73 14.52
C LYS A 128 -9.43 10.26 14.39
N GLN A 129 -8.59 11.01 13.66
CA GLN A 129 -7.17 10.70 13.52
C GLN A 129 -6.44 10.72 14.87
N LEU A 130 -6.70 11.73 15.71
CA LEU A 130 -6.13 11.84 17.04
C LEU A 130 -6.53 10.67 17.96
N VAL A 131 -7.78 10.22 17.88
CA VAL A 131 -8.27 9.05 18.62
C VAL A 131 -7.51 7.78 18.20
N MET A 132 -7.33 7.56 16.90
CA MET A 132 -6.57 6.42 16.37
C MET A 132 -5.11 6.47 16.82
N GLU A 133 -4.46 7.63 16.70
CA GLU A 133 -3.05 7.82 17.11
C GLU A 133 -2.88 7.61 18.63
N ASN A 134 -3.79 8.13 19.44
CA ASN A 134 -3.75 7.94 20.89
C ASN A 134 -4.01 6.49 21.31
N ALA A 135 -4.85 5.75 20.58
CA ALA A 135 -5.03 4.32 20.81
C ALA A 135 -3.74 3.55 20.52
N ARG A 136 -3.05 3.87 19.41
CA ARG A 136 -1.74 3.32 19.05
C ARG A 136 -0.68 3.63 20.11
N ARG A 137 -0.55 4.89 20.51
CA ARG A 137 0.40 5.36 21.53
C ARG A 137 0.17 4.67 22.88
N LYS A 138 -1.09 4.58 23.31
CA LYS A 138 -1.46 3.89 24.54
C LYS A 138 -1.04 2.42 24.51
N ALA A 139 -1.21 1.74 23.38
CA ALA A 139 -0.78 0.34 23.24
C ALA A 139 0.75 0.19 23.26
N LYS A 140 1.50 1.20 22.79
CA LYS A 140 2.97 1.27 22.89
C LYS A 140 3.50 1.78 24.24
N GLY A 141 2.61 2.17 25.16
CA GLY A 141 3.00 2.75 26.45
C GLY A 141 3.49 4.21 26.38
N GLU A 142 3.19 4.91 25.28
CA GLU A 142 3.54 6.30 25.06
C GLU A 142 2.46 7.26 25.60
N ALA A 143 2.84 8.51 25.85
CA ALA A 143 1.91 9.53 26.30
C ALA A 143 0.96 9.96 25.16
N PRO A 144 -0.35 10.15 25.45
CA PRO A 144 -1.29 10.62 24.46
C PRO A 144 -0.98 12.05 24.01
N LEU A 145 -1.25 12.33 22.75
CA LEU A 145 -1.24 13.68 22.17
C LEU A 145 -2.50 14.44 22.53
N LYS A 146 -2.32 15.76 22.67
CA LYS A 146 -3.44 16.72 22.77
C LYS A 146 -3.98 17.12 21.41
N GLU A 147 -3.12 17.16 20.40
CA GLU A 147 -3.44 17.55 19.03
C GLU A 147 -2.52 16.81 18.05
N MET A 148 -3.01 16.59 16.83
CA MET A 148 -2.16 16.08 15.74
C MET A 148 -1.14 17.15 15.35
N LYS A 149 0.07 16.71 14.99
CA LYS A 149 1.09 17.62 14.46
C LYS A 149 0.58 18.17 13.14
N LYS A 150 0.38 19.49 13.05
CA LYS A 150 0.07 20.13 11.78
C LYS A 150 1.30 20.02 10.90
N GLU A 151 1.15 19.34 9.77
CA GLU A 151 2.16 19.38 8.72
C GLU A 151 2.14 20.79 8.13
N ASP A 152 3.30 21.45 8.16
CA ASP A 152 3.48 22.76 7.56
C ASP A 152 3.67 22.54 6.06
N GLU A 153 2.65 22.85 5.25
CA GLU A 153 2.62 22.56 3.81
C GLU A 153 3.77 23.24 3.04
N ASP A 154 4.32 24.32 3.60
CA ASP A 154 5.46 25.08 3.05
C ASP A 154 6.83 24.56 3.52
N ALA A 155 6.86 23.58 4.45
CA ALA A 155 8.12 23.00 4.90
C ALA A 155 8.73 22.14 3.79
N LEU A 156 10.03 22.36 3.54
CA LEU A 156 10.81 21.48 2.67
C LEU A 156 10.68 20.03 3.15
N PRO A 157 10.56 19.04 2.23
CA PRO A 157 10.53 17.63 2.60
C PRO A 157 11.77 17.33 3.45
N VAL A 158 11.57 17.16 4.76
CA VAL A 158 12.61 16.67 5.65
C VAL A 158 12.85 15.23 5.25
N GLU A 159 14.12 14.82 5.12
CA GLU A 159 14.40 13.39 4.92
C GLU A 159 13.66 12.61 6.01
N PRO A 160 12.88 11.58 5.64
CA PRO A 160 12.20 10.78 6.64
C PRO A 160 13.26 10.26 7.61
N GLU A 161 13.08 10.50 8.91
CA GLU A 161 13.93 9.88 9.92
C GLU A 161 13.97 8.39 9.63
N LYS A 162 15.18 7.82 9.58
CA LYS A 162 15.35 6.38 9.38
C LYS A 162 14.65 5.67 10.53
N THR A 163 13.46 5.14 10.27
CA THR A 163 12.74 4.29 11.21
C THR A 163 13.59 3.06 11.48
N LYS A 164 13.71 2.65 12.74
CA LYS A 164 14.38 1.38 13.02
C LYS A 164 13.54 0.27 12.39
N PRO A 165 14.17 -0.82 11.91
CA PRO A 165 13.42 -1.94 11.34
C PRO A 165 12.30 -2.47 12.24
N GLU A 166 12.52 -2.39 13.55
CA GLU A 166 11.59 -2.81 14.61
C GLU A 166 10.35 -1.91 14.74
N ASP A 167 10.47 -0.66 14.30
CA ASP A 167 9.38 0.32 14.32
C ASP A 167 8.52 0.25 13.04
N ASP A 168 9.00 -0.46 12.01
CA ASP A 168 8.24 -0.76 10.79
C ASP A 168 7.47 -2.07 10.97
N ALA A 169 6.14 -1.96 11.11
CA ALA A 169 5.28 -3.11 11.33
C ALA A 169 5.24 -4.09 10.14
N TYR A 170 5.38 -3.60 8.91
CA TYR A 170 5.40 -4.48 7.74
C TYR A 170 6.71 -5.26 7.69
N LEU A 171 7.85 -4.59 7.91
CA LEU A 171 9.14 -5.25 7.92
C LEU A 171 9.24 -6.27 9.07
N SER A 172 8.76 -5.88 10.26
CA SER A 172 8.74 -6.73 11.44
C SER A 172 7.86 -7.96 11.26
N GLU A 173 6.66 -7.81 10.70
CA GLU A 173 5.76 -8.94 10.44
C GLU A 173 6.28 -9.84 9.31
N THR A 174 6.90 -9.26 8.27
CA THR A 174 7.58 -10.06 7.23
C THR A 174 8.68 -10.92 7.83
N GLY A 175 9.46 -10.37 8.78
CA GLY A 175 10.47 -11.13 9.52
C GLY A 175 9.88 -12.28 10.33
N ARG A 176 8.69 -12.10 10.93
CA ARG A 176 7.98 -13.17 11.65
C ARG A 176 7.47 -14.27 10.71
N ILE A 177 6.85 -13.91 9.58
CA ILE A 177 6.41 -14.86 8.56
C ILE A 177 7.59 -15.71 8.06
N LEU A 178 8.77 -15.10 7.91
CA LEU A 178 9.97 -15.83 7.51
C LEU A 178 10.47 -16.81 8.59
N LEU A 179 10.24 -16.52 9.87
CA LEU A 179 10.62 -17.41 10.98
C LEU A 179 9.62 -18.55 11.20
N ASP A 180 8.36 -18.37 10.78
CA ASP A 180 7.31 -19.40 10.86
C ASP A 180 7.49 -20.50 9.80
N TYR A 181 8.17 -20.18 8.68
CA TYR A 181 8.48 -21.10 7.58
C TYR A 181 9.74 -21.94 7.86
#